data_AF-A0A356VZG8-F1
#
_entry.id   AF-A0A356VZG8-F1
#
_cell.length_a   1.000
_cell.length_b   1.000
_cell.length_c   1.000
_cell.angle_alpha   90.00
_cell.angle_beta   90.00
_cell.angle_gamma   90.00
#
_symmetry.space_group_name_H-M   'P 1'
#
loop_
_entity.id
_entity.type
_entity.pdbx_description
1 polymer ?
#
loop_
_entity_poly.entity_id
_entity_poly.type
_entity_poly.pdbx_seq_one_letter_code
_entity_poly.pdbx_strand_id
1 'polypeptide(L)'
;DKKKYGVIPGVTDREYYTNSFHVPVYFPIRAFRKIEIEAPYHALTNAGHISYVELDGDTSKNLDAFESVVRCMKENGIGYGAVNHPVDRDPVCGYNGIIDNECPRCHRKEDDGGPRFERIRRITGYLVGTMDRWNDAKRAEERDRVKHGL
;
A
#
# COMPACT_ATOMS: atom_id res chain seq x y z
N ASP A 1 13.70 19.60 8.52
CA ASP A 1 12.72 20.61 8.96
C ASP A 1 12.40 20.57 10.44
N LYS A 2 11.97 19.44 11.01
CA LYS A 2 11.68 19.31 12.46
C LYS A 2 12.75 19.93 13.38
N LYS A 3 14.04 19.68 13.12
CA LYS A 3 15.16 20.28 13.89
C LYS A 3 15.24 21.81 13.80
N LYS A 4 14.85 22.39 12.67
CA LYS A 4 14.99 23.83 12.38
C LYS A 4 13.75 24.61 12.77
N TYR A 5 12.56 24.04 12.54
CA TYR A 5 11.27 24.73 12.69
C TYR A 5 10.39 24.14 13.81
N GLY A 6 10.89 23.13 14.53
CA GLY A 6 10.13 22.45 15.56
C GLY A 6 9.05 21.52 14.99
N VAL A 7 8.10 21.17 15.87
CA VAL A 7 6.94 20.34 15.53
C VAL A 7 5.79 21.24 15.09
N ILE A 8 5.38 21.10 13.83
CA ILE A 8 4.28 21.83 13.20
C ILE A 8 3.16 20.81 12.90
N PRO A 9 1.96 20.97 13.48
CA PRO A 9 0.82 20.08 13.23
C PRO A 9 0.51 19.93 11.73
N GLY A 10 0.32 18.69 11.27
CA GLY A 10 0.04 18.35 9.87
C GLY A 10 1.23 18.46 8.90
N VAL A 11 2.40 18.90 9.38
CA VAL A 11 3.60 19.05 8.54
C VAL A 11 4.75 18.24 9.12
N THR A 12 5.34 18.70 10.22
CA THR A 12 6.51 18.05 10.85
C THR A 12 6.13 17.28 12.11
N ASP A 13 4.85 17.08 12.43
CA ASP A 13 4.42 16.22 13.54
C ASP A 13 4.72 14.74 13.29
N ARG A 14 4.65 14.31 12.03
CA ARG A 14 5.00 12.96 11.60
C ARG A 14 6.49 12.79 11.29
N GLU A 15 6.91 11.55 11.12
CA GLU A 15 8.31 11.18 10.79
C GLU A 15 8.61 11.22 9.29
N TYR A 16 7.59 11.43 8.46
CA TYR A 16 7.67 11.39 7.02
C TYR A 16 6.78 12.47 6.39
N TYR A 17 7.06 12.78 5.12
CA TYR A 17 6.16 13.55 4.27
C TYR A 17 5.44 12.64 3.29
N THR A 18 4.23 13.03 2.91
CA THR A 18 3.51 12.39 1.82
C THR A 18 4.25 12.59 0.50
N ASN A 19 4.36 11.52 -0.27
CA ASN A 19 5.04 11.56 -1.56
C ASN A 19 4.25 12.43 -2.56
N SER A 20 4.95 13.30 -3.28
CA SER A 20 4.45 14.06 -4.43
C SER A 20 3.05 14.66 -4.23
N PHE A 21 2.08 14.21 -5.02
CA PHE A 21 0.69 14.70 -5.06
C PHE A 21 -0.28 13.70 -4.43
N HIS A 22 0.22 12.67 -3.75
CA HIS A 22 -0.65 11.67 -3.17
C HIS A 22 -1.51 12.26 -2.05
N VAL A 23 -2.72 11.72 -1.91
CA VAL A 23 -3.49 11.90 -0.68
C VAL A 23 -2.73 11.23 0.47
N PRO A 24 -2.59 11.87 1.65
CA PRO A 24 -1.85 11.30 2.77
C PRO A 24 -2.35 9.92 3.17
N VAL A 25 -1.42 9.00 3.46
CA VAL A 25 -1.72 7.58 3.72
C VAL A 25 -2.64 7.35 4.93
N TYR A 26 -2.69 8.30 5.87
CA TYR A 26 -3.54 8.27 7.06
C TYR A 26 -4.91 8.92 6.86
N PHE A 27 -5.16 9.53 5.70
CA PHE A 27 -6.40 10.25 5.45
C PHE A 27 -7.51 9.28 5.01
N PRO A 28 -8.64 9.20 5.74
CA PRO A 28 -9.72 8.29 5.39
C PRO A 28 -10.42 8.76 4.11
N ILE A 29 -10.29 7.98 3.04
CA ILE A 29 -10.86 8.29 1.72
C ILE A 29 -11.27 7.02 0.98
N ARG A 30 -12.31 7.12 0.15
CA ARG A 30 -12.73 6.05 -0.76
C ARG A 30 -11.81 5.95 -1.98
N ALA A 31 -11.68 4.76 -2.54
CA ALA A 31 -10.78 4.48 -3.65
C ALA A 31 -11.04 5.40 -4.86
N PHE A 32 -12.30 5.50 -5.28
CA PHE A 32 -12.69 6.30 -6.45
C PHE A 32 -12.44 7.78 -6.21
N ARG A 33 -12.76 8.29 -5.00
CA ARG A 33 -12.50 9.69 -4.68
C ARG A 33 -11.01 10.02 -4.66
N LYS A 34 -10.18 9.09 -4.19
CA LYS A 34 -8.72 9.24 -4.24
C LYS A 34 -8.20 9.30 -5.68
N ILE A 35 -8.72 8.42 -6.55
CA ILE A 35 -8.38 8.42 -7.98
C ILE A 35 -8.73 9.78 -8.61
N GLU A 36 -9.95 10.29 -8.40
CA GLU A 36 -10.39 11.58 -8.94
C GLU A 36 -9.50 12.75 -8.49
N ILE A 37 -9.06 12.74 -7.23
CA ILE A 37 -8.20 13.81 -6.68
C ILE A 37 -6.78 13.73 -7.28
N GLU A 38 -6.21 12.53 -7.41
CA GLU A 38 -4.83 12.36 -7.88
C GLU A 38 -4.69 12.42 -9.40
N ALA A 39 -5.72 12.04 -10.17
CA ALA A 39 -5.63 11.90 -11.62
C ALA A 39 -5.21 13.18 -12.37
N PRO A 40 -5.71 14.39 -12.03
CA PRO A 40 -5.29 15.62 -12.71
C PRO A 40 -3.78 15.85 -12.65
N TYR A 41 -3.10 15.38 -11.60
CA TYR A 41 -1.66 15.56 -11.45
C TYR A 41 -0.83 14.72 -12.43
N HIS A 42 -1.38 13.63 -12.98
CA HIS A 42 -0.66 12.78 -13.95
C HIS A 42 -0.35 13.56 -15.23
N ALA A 43 -1.28 14.43 -15.68
CA ALA A 43 -1.08 15.33 -16.81
C ALA A 43 -0.12 16.51 -16.53
N LEU A 44 0.14 16.80 -15.24
CA LEU A 44 1.05 17.87 -14.82
C LEU A 44 2.47 17.36 -14.53
N THR A 45 2.64 16.05 -14.36
CA THR A 45 3.90 15.42 -13.90
C THR A 45 4.41 14.41 -14.93
N ASN A 46 4.59 14.88 -16.17
CA ASN A 46 4.81 14.02 -17.35
C ASN A 46 6.14 13.24 -17.36
N ALA A 47 7.12 13.61 -16.54
CA ALA A 47 8.39 12.91 -16.41
C ALA A 47 8.33 11.71 -15.44
N GLY A 48 7.24 11.57 -14.67
CA GLY A 48 7.07 10.48 -13.73
C GLY A 48 5.95 10.72 -12.74
N HIS A 49 4.98 9.82 -12.74
CA HIS A 49 3.84 9.81 -11.84
C HIS A 49 3.40 8.39 -11.57
N ILE A 50 2.77 8.17 -10.42
CA ILE A 50 2.06 6.94 -10.10
C ILE A 50 0.97 7.26 -9.09
N SER A 51 -0.14 6.53 -9.12
CA SER A 51 -1.18 6.55 -8.09
C SER A 51 -1.42 5.15 -7.52
N TYR A 52 -1.57 5.06 -6.20
CA TYR A 52 -1.84 3.81 -5.49
C TYR A 52 -3.26 3.77 -4.94
N VAL A 53 -3.92 2.62 -5.00
CA VAL A 53 -5.14 2.35 -4.23
C VAL A 53 -4.89 1.15 -3.32
N GLU A 54 -5.05 1.37 -2.01
CA GLU A 54 -5.07 0.32 -0.99
C GLU A 54 -6.44 -0.37 -0.96
N LEU A 55 -6.49 -1.65 -1.33
CA LEU A 55 -7.66 -2.50 -1.14
C LEU A 55 -7.44 -3.43 0.05
N ASP A 56 -8.55 -3.84 0.65
CA ASP A 56 -8.57 -4.86 1.69
C ASP A 56 -8.91 -6.24 1.09
N GLY A 57 -8.45 -7.29 1.77
CA GLY A 57 -8.74 -8.68 1.43
C GLY A 57 -8.10 -9.18 0.13
N ASP A 58 -8.54 -10.37 -0.27
CA ASP A 58 -8.04 -11.09 -1.44
C ASP A 58 -8.81 -10.61 -2.69
N THR A 59 -8.16 -9.79 -3.49
CA THR A 59 -8.75 -9.26 -4.74
C THR A 59 -9.10 -10.36 -5.73
N SER A 60 -8.47 -11.54 -5.65
CA SER A 60 -8.83 -12.68 -6.52
C SER A 60 -10.23 -13.24 -6.21
N LYS A 61 -10.76 -12.99 -5.01
CA LYS A 61 -12.12 -13.41 -4.62
C LYS A 61 -13.21 -12.43 -5.05
N ASN A 62 -12.86 -11.23 -5.50
CA ASN A 62 -13.80 -10.22 -5.96
C ASN A 62 -13.25 -9.45 -7.16
N LEU A 63 -13.22 -10.13 -8.30
CA LEU A 63 -12.68 -9.58 -9.55
C LEU A 63 -13.49 -8.40 -10.06
N ASP A 64 -14.81 -8.39 -9.89
CA ASP A 64 -15.68 -7.29 -10.32
C ASP A 64 -15.33 -5.99 -9.58
N ALA A 65 -15.11 -6.08 -8.26
CA ALA A 65 -14.65 -4.95 -7.46
C ALA A 65 -13.28 -4.46 -7.90
N PHE A 66 -12.32 -5.37 -8.12
CA PHE A 66 -10.99 -5.02 -8.59
C PHE A 66 -11.04 -4.34 -9.97
N GLU A 67 -11.82 -4.89 -10.90
CA GLU A 67 -12.02 -4.35 -12.24
C GLU A 67 -12.63 -2.95 -12.19
N SER A 68 -13.59 -2.70 -11.29
CA SER A 68 -14.20 -1.38 -11.13
C SER A 68 -13.17 -0.28 -10.78
N VAL A 69 -12.19 -0.60 -9.93
CA VAL A 69 -11.09 0.31 -9.59
C VAL A 69 -10.21 0.58 -10.81
N VAL A 70 -9.86 -0.46 -11.57
CA VAL A 70 -9.03 -0.33 -12.78
C VAL A 70 -9.75 0.51 -13.84
N ARG A 71 -11.06 0.30 -14.03
CA ARG A 71 -11.89 1.11 -14.93
C ARG A 71 -11.95 2.56 -14.50
N CYS A 72 -12.19 2.82 -13.21
CA CYS A 72 -12.17 4.17 -12.65
C CYS A 72 -10.82 4.88 -12.89
N MET A 73 -9.69 4.18 -12.69
CA MET A 73 -8.36 4.72 -13.01
C MET A 73 -8.24 5.10 -14.49
N LYS A 74 -8.64 4.20 -15.40
CA LYS A 74 -8.62 4.44 -16.84
C LYS A 74 -9.47 5.64 -17.23
N GLU A 75 -10.71 5.71 -16.74
CA GLU A 75 -11.68 6.76 -17.09
C GLU A 75 -11.27 8.14 -16.59
N ASN A 76 -10.56 8.21 -15.46
CA ASN A 76 -10.01 9.46 -14.93
C ASN A 76 -8.67 9.87 -15.55
N GLY A 77 -8.06 9.04 -16.42
CA GLY A 77 -6.79 9.36 -17.07
C GLY A 77 -5.56 9.14 -16.20
N ILE A 78 -5.60 8.18 -15.27
CA ILE A 78 -4.41 7.73 -14.53
C ILE A 78 -3.40 7.12 -15.51
N GLY A 79 -2.22 7.74 -15.64
CA GLY A 79 -1.18 7.28 -16.56
C GLY A 79 -0.44 6.04 -16.06
N TYR A 80 -0.09 6.01 -14.77
CA TYR A 80 0.48 4.82 -14.11
C TYR A 80 -0.24 4.57 -12.79
N GLY A 81 -1.01 3.49 -12.73
CA GLY A 81 -1.78 3.08 -11.56
C GLY A 81 -1.28 1.78 -10.97
N ALA A 82 -1.34 1.66 -9.65
CA ALA A 82 -1.07 0.42 -8.94
C ALA A 82 -2.12 0.19 -7.84
N VAL A 83 -2.43 -1.07 -7.60
CA VAL A 83 -3.34 -1.50 -6.54
C VAL A 83 -2.54 -2.33 -5.54
N ASN A 84 -2.61 -1.94 -4.29
CA ASN A 84 -1.98 -2.63 -3.18
C ASN A 84 -3.03 -3.48 -2.48
N HIS A 85 -2.77 -4.79 -2.40
CA HIS A 85 -3.55 -5.72 -1.60
C HIS A 85 -2.59 -6.62 -0.80
N PRO A 86 -3.04 -7.22 0.30
CA PRO A 86 -2.20 -8.10 1.10
C PRO A 86 -1.77 -9.34 0.29
N VAL A 87 -0.47 -9.56 0.20
CA VAL A 87 0.11 -10.80 -0.32
C VAL A 87 1.15 -11.28 0.66
N ASP A 88 1.04 -12.53 1.08
CA ASP A 88 1.97 -13.18 1.98
C ASP A 88 2.57 -14.40 1.30
N ARG A 89 3.77 -14.77 1.73
CA ARG A 89 4.47 -15.95 1.23
C ARG A 89 4.94 -16.82 2.36
N ASP A 90 4.70 -18.12 2.21
CA ASP A 90 5.28 -19.12 3.07
C ASP A 90 6.66 -19.57 2.52
N PRO A 91 7.78 -19.24 3.18
CA PRO A 91 9.11 -19.66 2.74
C PRO A 91 9.36 -21.17 2.81
N VAL A 92 8.57 -21.93 3.57
CA VAL A 92 8.75 -23.38 3.75
C VAL A 92 8.11 -24.15 2.60
N CYS A 93 6.84 -23.87 2.28
CA CYS A 93 6.09 -24.60 1.26
C CYS A 93 5.90 -23.84 -0.06
N GLY A 94 6.31 -22.56 -0.11
CA GLY A 94 6.20 -21.71 -1.29
C GLY A 94 4.78 -21.22 -1.62
N TYR A 95 3.82 -21.33 -0.69
CA TYR A 95 2.49 -20.76 -0.88
C TYR A 95 2.57 -19.23 -1.03
N ASN A 96 1.81 -18.67 -1.98
CA ASN A 96 1.66 -17.23 -2.18
C ASN A 96 0.16 -16.90 -2.16
N GLY A 97 -0.24 -15.97 -1.31
CA GLY A 97 -1.64 -15.59 -1.12
C GLY A 97 -1.84 -14.92 0.23
N ILE A 98 -3.07 -14.77 0.69
CA ILE A 98 -3.32 -14.29 2.06
C ILE A 98 -3.09 -15.45 3.03
N ILE A 99 -2.24 -15.23 4.03
CA ILE A 99 -1.99 -16.17 5.11
C ILE A 99 -2.41 -15.47 6.40
N ASP A 100 -3.38 -15.96 7.14
CA ASP A 100 -3.70 -15.36 8.44
C ASP A 100 -2.66 -15.83 9.49
N ASN A 101 -3.06 -16.80 10.32
CA ASN A 101 -2.19 -17.43 11.32
C ASN A 101 -1.62 -18.78 10.87
N GLU A 102 -2.22 -19.39 9.84
CA GLU A 102 -1.91 -20.74 9.39
C GLU A 102 -1.79 -20.78 7.87
N CYS A 103 -0.76 -21.45 7.36
CA CYS A 103 -0.55 -21.58 5.91
C CYS A 103 -1.66 -22.46 5.28
N PRO A 104 -2.40 -21.97 4.27
CA PRO A 104 -3.45 -22.77 3.60
C PRO A 104 -2.94 -24.02 2.86
N ARG A 105 -1.62 -24.12 2.60
CA ARG A 105 -1.01 -25.24 1.88
C ARG A 105 -0.40 -26.29 2.82
N CYS A 106 0.37 -25.86 3.81
CA CYS A 106 1.12 -26.78 4.67
C CYS A 106 0.68 -26.79 6.13
N HIS A 107 -0.32 -25.98 6.49
CA HIS A 107 -0.95 -25.92 7.81
C HIS A 107 -0.02 -25.55 8.96
N ARG A 108 1.22 -25.14 8.67
CA ARG A 108 2.11 -24.61 9.69
C ARG A 108 1.64 -23.24 10.15
N LYS A 109 1.96 -22.90 11.38
CA LYS A 109 1.76 -21.60 11.99
C LYS A 109 3.10 -20.89 12.18
N GLU A 110 3.07 -19.60 12.50
CA GLU A 110 4.31 -18.84 12.76
C GLU A 110 4.99 -19.25 14.08
N ASP A 111 4.24 -19.81 15.04
CA ASP A 111 4.71 -20.23 16.36
C ASP A 111 5.29 -21.65 16.38
N ASP A 112 5.21 -22.40 15.27
CA ASP A 112 5.76 -23.77 15.14
C ASP A 112 7.31 -23.82 15.11
N GLY A 113 8.00 -22.73 15.44
CA GLY A 113 9.47 -22.66 15.51
C GLY A 113 10.18 -22.56 14.15
N GLY A 114 9.44 -22.48 13.04
CA GLY A 114 9.96 -22.26 11.70
C GLY A 114 10.17 -20.78 11.34
N PRO A 115 10.67 -20.48 10.13
CA PRO A 115 10.76 -19.11 9.65
C PRO A 115 9.38 -18.44 9.56
N ARG A 116 9.29 -17.16 9.94
CA ARG A 116 8.05 -16.36 9.89
C ARG A 116 7.53 -16.21 8.44
N PHE A 117 6.25 -15.90 8.28
CA PHE A 117 5.69 -15.65 6.95
C PHE A 117 6.23 -14.35 6.37
N GLU A 118 6.59 -14.35 5.09
CA GLU A 118 7.02 -13.15 4.37
C GLU A 118 5.78 -12.31 4.06
N ARG A 119 5.58 -11.20 4.78
CA ARG A 119 4.48 -10.25 4.55
C ARG A 119 4.88 -9.28 3.46
N ILE A 120 4.54 -9.57 2.21
CA ILE A 120 4.93 -8.75 1.06
C ILE A 120 4.02 -7.51 1.02
N ARG A 121 4.62 -6.33 1.15
CA ARG A 121 3.92 -5.04 1.12
C ARG A 121 4.60 -4.07 0.15
N ARG A 122 3.84 -3.13 -0.40
CA ARG A 122 4.34 -2.08 -1.31
C ARG A 122 4.17 -0.71 -0.66
N ILE A 123 5.27 -0.11 -0.23
CA ILE A 123 5.26 1.15 0.54
C ILE A 123 5.61 2.34 -0.37
N THR A 124 6.72 2.27 -1.12
CA THR A 124 7.21 3.35 -2.01
C THR A 124 7.23 2.98 -3.48
N GLY A 125 6.36 2.06 -3.88
CA GLY A 125 6.27 1.62 -5.28
C GLY A 125 7.02 0.36 -5.66
N TYR A 126 7.74 -0.27 -4.74
CA TYR A 126 8.32 -1.61 -4.94
C TYR A 126 7.75 -2.62 -3.94
N LEU A 127 7.55 -3.86 -4.38
CA LEU A 127 7.24 -4.98 -3.50
C LEU A 127 8.51 -5.41 -2.78
N VAL A 128 8.42 -5.56 -1.46
CA VAL A 128 9.55 -6.04 -0.66
C VAL A 128 9.06 -7.14 0.26
N GLY A 129 9.82 -8.24 0.31
CA GLY A 129 9.44 -9.44 1.06
C GLY A 129 9.61 -9.33 2.57
N THR A 130 10.46 -8.41 3.06
CA THR A 130 10.66 -8.18 4.50
C THR A 130 10.75 -6.68 4.84
N MET A 131 10.27 -6.34 6.05
CA MET A 131 10.28 -4.96 6.57
C MET A 131 11.65 -4.53 7.12
N ASP A 132 12.60 -5.46 7.25
CA ASP A 132 13.89 -5.25 7.93
C ASP A 132 14.82 -4.27 7.20
N ARG A 133 14.59 -4.06 5.90
CA ARG A 133 15.39 -3.16 5.07
C ARG A 133 14.91 -1.71 5.08
N TRP A 134 13.84 -1.39 5.82
CA TRP A 134 13.24 -0.06 5.83
C TRP A 134 13.71 0.79 7.01
N ASN A 135 13.93 2.07 6.75
CA ASN A 135 14.20 3.05 7.79
C ASN A 135 12.95 3.33 8.64
N ASP A 136 13.13 4.00 9.78
CA ASP A 136 12.06 4.30 10.73
C ASP A 136 10.87 5.04 10.09
N ALA A 137 11.15 6.05 9.27
CA ALA A 137 10.14 6.85 8.61
C ALA A 137 9.22 6.01 7.70
N LYS A 138 9.77 5.00 7.00
CA LYS A 138 8.99 4.13 6.11
C LYS A 138 8.17 3.10 6.87
N ARG A 139 8.66 2.66 8.03
CA ARG A 139 7.88 1.84 8.97
C ARG A 139 6.74 2.65 9.59
N ALA A 140 6.95 3.93 9.87
CA ALA A 140 5.90 4.83 10.33
C ALA A 140 4.83 5.06 9.25
N GLU A 141 5.24 5.35 8.01
CA GLU A 141 4.31 5.55 6.88
C GLU A 141 3.40 4.33 6.64
N GLU A 142 3.96 3.12 6.69
CA GLU A 142 3.17 1.90 6.51
C GLU A 142 2.20 1.65 7.67
N ARG A 143 2.60 1.97 8.91
CA ARG A 143 1.75 1.80 10.09
C ARG A 143 0.53 2.72 10.05
N ASP A 144 0.70 3.91 9.51
CA ASP A 144 -0.33 4.93 9.40
C ASP A 144 -1.23 4.75 8.17
N ARG A 145 -0.93 3.78 7.29
CA ARG A 145 -1.64 3.57 6.02
C ARG A 145 -3.03 2.98 6.23
N VAL A 146 -4.05 3.65 5.69
CA VAL A 146 -5.44 3.19 5.73
C VAL A 146 -5.85 2.47 4.44
N LYS A 147 -6.79 1.54 4.55
CA LYS A 147 -7.43 0.89 3.40
C LYS A 147 -8.54 1.77 2.85
N HIS A 148 -8.69 1.79 1.53
CA HIS A 148 -9.73 2.56 0.88
C HIS A 148 -10.97 1.69 0.66
N GLY A 149 -12.09 2.13 1.20
CA GLY A 149 -13.39 1.55 0.85
C GLY A 149 -13.73 1.82 -0.62
N LEU A 150 -14.49 0.91 -1.23
CA LEU A 150 -15.08 1.09 -2.55
C LEU A 150 -16.28 2.04 -2.46
#